data_AF-A0A2D7ZKT0-F1
#
_entry.id   AF-A0A2D7ZKT0-F1
#
_cell.length_a   1.000
_cell.length_b   1.000
_cell.length_c   1.000
_cell.angle_alpha   90.00
_cell.angle_beta   90.00
_cell.angle_gamma   90.00
#
_symmetry.space_group_name_H-M   'P 1'
#
loop_
_entity.id
_entity.type
_entity.pdbx_description
1 polymer ?
#
loop_
_entity_poly.entity_id
_entity_poly.type
_entity_poly.pdbx_seq_one_letter_code
_entity_poly.pdbx_strand_id
1 'polypeptide(L)'
;MGGEIIFLVPAVFGFAAVATVGGTLVLWLVWLGAHRWSPLSRRTGSSRFPVGVAASVLLVISLPVGCMRACQPVPQPESARTVAAFEVPLTTAVDRADFLTILAADAAAEGLDVKVETAEEMERNAEISPIRRSSIHAIVYRAGDIHQIEARVSDQFHLGHVWISFSQGEDVALARRFRDRLMSRTIERWPETLSVPVAQTGALPLKEDLVRGDHGYDIDPTKLAGYVCGTAPGNAPQSACD
;
A
#
# COMPACT_ATOMS: atom_id res chain seq x y z
N MET A 1 10.99 -4.55 13.21
CA MET A 1 9.82 -5.38 12.83
C MET A 1 8.58 -4.52 13.02
N GLY A 2 7.78 -4.32 11.97
CA GLY A 2 6.51 -3.61 12.05
C GLY A 2 6.28 -2.58 10.93
N GLY A 3 6.36 -2.99 9.67
CA GLY A 3 5.81 -2.21 8.56
C GLY A 3 4.32 -2.51 8.43
N GLU A 4 3.46 -1.59 8.83
CA GLU A 4 2.03 -1.65 8.51
C GLU A 4 1.79 -1.00 7.15
N ILE A 5 2.01 -1.80 6.09
CA ILE A 5 1.50 -1.51 4.76
C ILE A 5 0.04 -1.99 4.74
N ILE A 6 -0.91 -1.10 5.01
CA ILE A 6 -2.34 -1.41 4.85
C ILE A 6 -2.74 -1.11 3.40
N PHE A 7 -2.48 -2.06 2.50
CA PHE A 7 -3.22 -2.21 1.25
C PHE A 7 -4.15 -3.42 1.39
N LEU A 8 -5.39 -3.17 1.80
CA LEU A 8 -6.44 -4.19 1.84
C LEU A 8 -7.13 -4.21 0.48
N VAL A 9 -6.57 -4.98 -0.46
CA VAL A 9 -7.15 -5.24 -1.78
C VAL A 9 -8.17 -6.40 -1.67
N PRO A 10 -9.30 -6.40 -2.41
CA PRO A 10 -10.42 -7.37 -2.27
C PRO A 10 -10.11 -8.83 -2.69
N ALA A 11 -8.84 -9.22 -2.82
CA ALA A 11 -8.45 -10.54 -3.33
C ALA A 11 -8.70 -11.69 -2.33
N VAL A 12 -8.88 -11.38 -1.04
CA VAL A 12 -9.08 -12.39 0.02
C VAL A 12 -10.42 -13.14 -0.13
N PHE A 13 -11.46 -12.51 -0.70
CA PHE A 13 -12.75 -13.16 -0.89
C PHE A 13 -12.76 -14.15 -2.07
N GLY A 14 -11.95 -13.92 -3.10
CA GLY A 14 -11.83 -14.85 -4.24
C GLY A 14 -11.16 -16.17 -3.86
N PHE A 15 -10.16 -16.13 -2.96
CA PHE A 15 -9.42 -17.32 -2.55
C PHE A 15 -10.22 -18.24 -1.61
N ALA A 16 -11.06 -17.69 -0.74
CA ALA A 16 -11.94 -18.49 0.11
C ALA A 16 -12.96 -19.31 -0.72
N ALA A 17 -13.42 -18.77 -1.86
CA ALA A 17 -14.34 -19.47 -2.75
C ALA A 17 -13.65 -20.61 -3.54
N VAL A 18 -12.43 -20.41 -4.02
CA VAL A 18 -11.69 -21.45 -4.77
C VAL A 18 -11.25 -22.60 -3.84
N ALA A 19 -10.86 -22.31 -2.61
CA ALA A 19 -10.50 -23.32 -1.62
C ALA A 19 -11.72 -24.16 -1.17
N THR A 20 -12.90 -23.56 -1.08
CA THR A 20 -14.12 -24.29 -0.70
C THR A 20 -14.67 -25.16 -1.83
N VAL A 21 -14.66 -24.68 -3.08
CA VAL A 21 -15.11 -25.45 -4.26
C VAL A 21 -14.14 -26.59 -4.59
N GLY A 22 -12.82 -26.33 -4.56
CA GLY A 22 -11.81 -27.38 -4.75
C GLY A 22 -11.86 -28.45 -3.66
N GLY A 23 -12.02 -28.04 -2.39
CA GLY A 23 -12.13 -28.95 -1.25
C GLY A 23 -13.38 -29.85 -1.30
N THR A 24 -14.52 -29.28 -1.69
CA THR A 24 -15.77 -30.04 -1.84
C THR A 24 -15.72 -31.02 -3.01
N LEU A 25 -15.09 -30.65 -4.14
CA LEU A 25 -14.94 -31.55 -5.29
C LEU A 25 -14.08 -32.77 -4.94
N VAL A 26 -12.97 -32.57 -4.23
CA VAL A 26 -12.09 -33.68 -3.81
C VAL A 26 -12.80 -34.62 -2.84
N LEU A 27 -13.52 -34.08 -1.85
CA LEU A 27 -14.34 -34.89 -0.94
C LEU A 27 -15.43 -35.68 -1.69
N TRP A 28 -16.06 -35.05 -2.69
CA TRP A 28 -17.09 -35.69 -3.51
C TRP A 28 -16.53 -36.82 -4.39
N LEU A 29 -15.36 -36.62 -5.00
CA LEU A 29 -14.67 -37.65 -5.78
C LEU A 29 -14.20 -38.83 -4.92
N VAL A 30 -13.68 -38.56 -3.72
CA VAL A 30 -13.32 -39.61 -2.76
C VAL A 30 -14.55 -40.41 -2.32
N TRP A 31 -15.67 -39.72 -2.04
CA TRP A 31 -16.94 -40.37 -1.71
C TRP A 31 -17.46 -41.26 -2.84
N LEU A 32 -17.44 -40.77 -4.09
CA LEU A 32 -17.82 -41.55 -5.27
C LEU A 32 -16.93 -42.78 -5.49
N GLY A 33 -15.62 -42.63 -5.31
CA GLY A 33 -14.68 -43.75 -5.39
C GLY A 33 -14.97 -44.84 -4.35
N ALA A 34 -15.23 -44.43 -3.10
CA ALA A 34 -15.56 -45.36 -2.01
C ALA A 34 -16.89 -46.10 -2.24
N HIS A 35 -17.88 -45.44 -2.84
CA HIS A 35 -19.18 -46.07 -3.15
C HIS A 35 -19.16 -46.99 -4.36
N ARG A 36 -18.34 -46.70 -5.37
CA ARG A 36 -18.31 -47.51 -6.60
C ARG A 36 -17.68 -48.88 -6.41
N TRP A 37 -16.88 -49.09 -5.36
CA TRP A 37 -16.07 -50.30 -5.16
C TRP A 37 -16.44 -51.10 -3.89
N SER A 38 -17.54 -50.78 -3.22
CA SER A 38 -18.00 -51.56 -2.07
C SER A 38 -18.77 -52.82 -2.55
N PRO A 39 -18.30 -54.05 -2.27
CA PRO A 39 -19.06 -55.25 -2.60
C PRO A 39 -20.27 -55.35 -1.68
N LEU A 40 -21.44 -55.66 -2.26
CA LEU A 40 -22.68 -55.96 -1.53
C LEU A 40 -22.50 -57.22 -0.66
N SER A 41 -21.95 -57.06 0.54
CA SER A 41 -21.89 -58.12 1.56
C SER A 41 -23.02 -57.93 2.57
N ARG A 42 -23.76 -59.02 2.79
CA ARG A 42 -24.98 -59.12 3.61
C ARG A 42 -24.71 -58.82 5.09
N ARG A 43 -25.66 -58.12 5.70
CA ARG A 43 -25.93 -57.95 7.14
C ARG A 43 -25.56 -59.17 7.99
N THR A 44 -24.77 -58.94 9.04
CA THR A 44 -25.19 -59.05 10.46
C THR A 44 -23.99 -58.70 11.35
N GLY A 45 -24.18 -57.77 12.29
CA GLY A 45 -23.15 -57.42 13.27
C GLY A 45 -22.96 -55.91 13.41
N SER A 46 -23.34 -55.38 14.57
CA SER A 46 -23.13 -53.98 14.92
C SER A 46 -21.64 -53.65 14.95
N SER A 47 -21.17 -52.88 13.98
CA SER A 47 -19.85 -52.24 14.07
C SER A 47 -20.03 -50.75 13.83
N ARG A 48 -19.79 -49.98 14.89
CA ARG A 48 -19.66 -48.53 14.82
C ARG A 48 -18.41 -48.24 14.00
N PHE A 49 -18.59 -47.82 12.75
CA PHE A 49 -17.48 -47.34 11.92
C PHE A 49 -16.86 -46.09 12.58
N PRO A 50 -15.53 -46.01 12.75
CA PRO A 50 -14.87 -44.85 13.34
C PRO A 50 -14.72 -43.77 12.26
N VAL A 51 -15.83 -43.14 11.88
CA VAL A 51 -15.86 -42.07 10.87
C VAL A 51 -15.15 -40.79 11.37
N GLY A 52 -14.86 -40.70 12.68
CA GLY A 52 -14.27 -39.51 13.29
C GLY A 52 -12.76 -39.33 13.11
N VAL A 53 -11.97 -40.38 12.89
CA VAL A 53 -10.49 -40.28 12.98
C VAL A 53 -9.84 -40.01 11.63
N ALA A 54 -10.35 -40.58 10.54
CA ALA A 54 -9.75 -40.43 9.20
C ALA A 54 -9.99 -39.03 8.59
N ALA A 55 -11.12 -38.39 8.90
CA ALA A 55 -11.43 -37.05 8.41
C ALA A 55 -10.57 -35.95 9.07
N SER A 56 -10.18 -36.14 10.34
CA SER A 56 -9.35 -35.18 11.08
C SER A 56 -7.89 -35.16 10.59
N VAL A 57 -7.34 -36.30 10.16
CA VAL A 57 -5.93 -36.38 9.73
C VAL A 57 -5.70 -35.68 8.38
N LEU A 58 -6.65 -35.73 7.44
CA LEU A 58 -6.53 -35.05 6.14
C LEU A 58 -6.68 -33.51 6.26
N LEU A 59 -7.41 -33.03 7.27
CA LEU A 59 -7.61 -31.59 7.51
C LEU A 59 -6.36 -30.95 8.15
N VAL A 60 -5.63 -31.70 8.98
CA VAL A 60 -4.40 -31.24 9.65
C VAL A 60 -3.21 -31.13 8.68
N ILE A 61 -3.14 -31.96 7.64
CA ILE A 61 -2.02 -31.95 6.68
C ILE A 61 -2.21 -30.90 5.56
N SER A 62 -3.46 -30.54 5.23
CA SER A 62 -3.77 -29.61 4.13
C SER A 62 -3.68 -28.12 4.49
N LEU A 63 -3.90 -27.76 5.77
CA LEU A 63 -3.82 -26.38 6.26
C LEU A 63 -2.42 -25.74 6.26
N PRO A 64 -1.33 -26.41 6.66
CA PRO A 64 -0.01 -25.75 6.75
C PRO A 64 0.69 -25.55 5.40
N VAL A 65 0.43 -26.40 4.39
CA VAL A 65 1.11 -26.31 3.08
C VAL A 65 0.53 -25.18 2.22
N GLY A 66 -0.75 -24.84 2.37
CA GLY A 66 -1.39 -23.74 1.64
C GLY A 66 -0.92 -22.35 2.10
N CYS A 67 -0.62 -22.18 3.39
CA CYS A 67 -0.25 -20.87 3.95
C CYS A 67 1.18 -20.44 3.55
N MET A 68 2.14 -21.37 3.45
CA MET A 68 3.54 -20.99 3.18
C MET A 68 3.80 -20.50 1.74
N ARG A 69 2.95 -20.83 0.76
CA ARG A 69 3.07 -20.30 -0.61
C ARG A 69 2.24 -19.04 -0.88
N ALA A 70 1.23 -18.75 -0.05
CA ALA A 70 0.38 -17.56 -0.19
C ALA A 70 0.98 -16.30 0.47
N CYS A 71 2.02 -16.44 1.29
CA CYS A 71 2.65 -15.34 2.03
C CYS A 71 4.01 -14.92 1.45
N GLN A 72 4.25 -15.10 0.14
CA GLN A 72 5.43 -14.50 -0.47
C GLN A 72 5.18 -12.99 -0.63
N PRO A 73 6.11 -12.10 -0.22
CA PRO A 73 6.00 -10.67 -0.48
C PRO A 73 5.75 -10.46 -1.97
N VAL A 74 4.64 -9.82 -2.34
CA VAL A 74 4.37 -9.47 -3.73
C VAL A 74 5.43 -8.45 -4.13
N PRO A 75 6.29 -8.73 -5.13
CA PRO A 75 7.27 -7.76 -5.59
C PRO A 75 6.55 -6.49 -6.00
N GLN A 76 6.87 -5.37 -5.35
CA GLN A 76 6.35 -4.08 -5.78
C GLN A 76 7.10 -3.68 -7.06
N PRO A 77 6.40 -3.19 -8.09
CA PRO A 77 7.06 -2.73 -9.30
C PRO A 77 7.96 -1.54 -8.96
N GLU A 78 9.11 -1.44 -9.62
CA GLU A 78 10.07 -0.36 -9.38
C GLU A 78 9.44 1.02 -9.65
N SER A 79 8.49 1.11 -10.57
CA SER A 79 7.73 2.33 -10.86
C SER A 79 6.94 2.86 -9.67
N ALA A 80 6.53 2.01 -8.73
CA ALA A 80 5.79 2.41 -7.52
C ALA A 80 6.71 2.84 -6.37
N ARG A 81 8.03 2.72 -6.52
CA ARG A 81 8.99 3.14 -5.50
C ARG A 81 8.91 4.66 -5.32
N THR A 82 8.73 5.14 -4.09
CA THR A 82 8.83 6.57 -3.80
C THR A 82 10.28 7.02 -3.99
N VAL A 83 10.49 8.14 -4.67
CA VAL A 83 11.83 8.69 -4.96
C VAL A 83 12.05 10.06 -4.36
N ALA A 84 10.99 10.76 -3.98
CA ALA A 84 11.04 12.05 -3.30
C ALA A 84 9.79 12.26 -2.46
N ALA A 85 9.91 12.98 -1.35
CA ALA A 85 8.77 13.43 -0.57
C ALA A 85 9.05 14.78 0.08
N PHE A 86 7.98 15.53 0.33
CA PHE A 86 8.03 16.87 0.89
C PHE A 86 6.85 17.10 1.83
N GLU A 87 7.07 17.95 2.84
CA GLU A 87 6.03 18.49 3.68
C GLU A 87 5.72 19.94 3.27
N VAL A 88 4.45 20.24 3.02
CA VAL A 88 3.95 21.56 2.65
C VAL A 88 2.99 22.07 3.74
N PRO A 89 3.22 23.24 4.37
CA PRO A 89 2.41 23.72 5.49
C PRO A 89 1.10 24.38 5.03
N LEU A 90 0.10 23.56 4.68
CA LEU A 90 -1.23 23.99 4.23
C LEU A 90 -2.23 24.14 5.40
N THR A 91 -1.94 25.09 6.28
CA THR A 91 -2.70 25.25 7.54
C THR A 91 -4.13 25.74 7.34
N THR A 92 -4.40 26.50 6.27
CA THR A 92 -5.74 27.05 5.98
C THR A 92 -6.48 26.28 4.87
N ALA A 93 -7.81 26.39 4.84
CA ALA A 93 -8.61 25.81 3.76
C ALA A 93 -8.32 26.46 2.40
N VAL A 94 -7.93 27.74 2.40
CA VAL A 94 -7.53 28.47 1.19
C VAL A 94 -6.22 27.90 0.65
N ASP A 95 -5.22 27.68 1.51
CA ASP A 95 -3.94 27.08 1.10
C ASP A 95 -4.14 25.69 0.48
N ARG A 96 -5.01 24.87 1.09
CA ARG A 96 -5.35 23.54 0.56
C ARG A 96 -6.02 23.61 -0.81
N ALA A 97 -6.95 24.54 -1.01
CA ALA A 97 -7.62 24.73 -2.29
C ALA A 97 -6.65 25.25 -3.37
N ASP A 98 -5.77 26.19 -3.01
CA ASP A 98 -4.74 26.74 -3.91
C ASP A 98 -3.73 25.66 -4.32
N PHE A 99 -3.30 24.82 -3.36
CA PHE A 99 -2.41 23.70 -3.63
C PHE A 99 -3.04 22.69 -4.59
N LEU A 100 -4.29 22.29 -4.35
CA LEU A 100 -5.02 21.38 -5.25
C LEU A 100 -5.20 21.97 -6.66
N THR A 101 -5.36 23.29 -6.76
CA THR A 101 -5.44 23.99 -8.05
C THR A 101 -4.11 23.92 -8.80
N ILE A 102 -2.99 24.15 -8.11
CA ILE A 102 -1.63 24.02 -8.69
C ILE A 102 -1.37 22.57 -9.11
N LEU A 103 -1.66 21.60 -8.22
CA LEU A 103 -1.51 20.17 -8.45
C LEU A 103 -2.26 19.72 -9.70
N ALA A 104 -3.54 20.08 -9.82
CA ALA A 104 -4.36 19.73 -10.97
C ALA A 104 -3.84 20.36 -12.27
N ALA A 105 -3.42 21.63 -12.24
CA ALA A 105 -2.90 22.32 -13.42
C ALA A 105 -1.58 21.72 -13.91
N ASP A 106 -0.65 21.38 -13.01
CA ASP A 106 0.64 20.79 -13.39
C ASP A 106 0.50 19.31 -13.80
N ALA A 107 -0.41 18.55 -13.17
CA ALA A 107 -0.73 17.20 -13.58
C ALA A 107 -1.32 17.18 -15.00
N ALA A 108 -2.32 18.03 -15.27
CA ALA A 108 -2.95 18.13 -16.59
C ALA A 108 -1.94 18.52 -17.69
N ALA A 109 -0.95 19.36 -17.38
CA ALA A 109 0.07 19.77 -18.32
C ALA A 109 0.99 18.61 -18.80
N GLU A 110 1.13 17.55 -18.00
CA GLU A 110 1.87 16.33 -18.36
C GLU A 110 0.92 15.18 -18.79
N GLY A 111 -0.38 15.45 -18.94
CA GLY A 111 -1.38 14.43 -19.32
C GLY A 111 -1.72 13.44 -18.20
N LEU A 112 -1.58 13.85 -16.95
CA LEU A 112 -1.93 13.08 -15.75
C LEU A 112 -3.32 13.48 -15.23
N ASP A 113 -3.97 12.55 -14.55
CA ASP A 113 -5.25 12.77 -13.87
C ASP A 113 -5.03 12.95 -12.36
N VAL A 114 -5.93 13.72 -11.73
CA VAL A 114 -5.94 13.92 -10.27
C VAL A 114 -7.27 13.46 -9.70
N LYS A 115 -7.22 12.55 -8.73
CA LYS A 115 -8.35 12.18 -7.88
C LYS A 115 -8.18 12.84 -6.52
N VAL A 116 -9.11 13.71 -6.16
CA VAL A 116 -9.22 14.30 -4.82
C VAL A 116 -10.33 13.58 -4.07
N GLU A 117 -10.05 13.13 -2.84
CA GLU A 117 -11.10 12.54 -2.00
C GLU A 117 -12.10 13.61 -1.56
N THR A 118 -13.38 13.25 -1.51
CA THR A 118 -14.42 14.17 -1.05
C THR A 118 -14.40 14.31 0.48
N ALA A 119 -15.04 15.36 1.00
CA ALA A 119 -15.18 15.55 2.44
C ALA A 119 -15.89 14.36 3.10
N GLU A 120 -16.89 13.78 2.43
CA GLU A 120 -17.63 12.61 2.91
C GLU A 120 -16.78 11.34 2.92
N GLU A 121 -15.88 11.16 1.95
CA GLU A 121 -14.93 10.05 1.92
C GLU A 121 -13.91 10.16 3.07
N MET A 122 -13.36 11.36 3.29
CA MET A 122 -12.44 11.62 4.39
C MET A 122 -13.11 11.48 5.77
N GLU A 123 -14.36 11.94 5.93
CA GLU A 123 -15.11 11.76 7.19
C GLU A 123 -15.36 10.27 7.46
N ARG A 124 -15.77 9.50 6.45
CA ARG A 124 -15.92 8.04 6.57
C ARG A 124 -14.62 7.36 6.99
N ASN A 125 -13.49 7.80 6.45
CA ASN A 125 -12.17 7.30 6.85
C ASN A 125 -11.87 7.62 8.33
N ALA A 126 -12.23 8.82 8.79
CA ALA A 126 -12.08 9.23 10.19
C ALA A 126 -13.00 8.46 11.16
N GLU A 127 -14.20 8.06 10.73
CA GLU A 127 -15.11 7.19 11.49
C GLU A 127 -14.52 5.78 11.72
N ILE A 128 -13.83 5.23 10.71
CA ILE A 128 -13.17 3.93 10.83
C ILE A 128 -12.03 3.98 11.85
N SER A 129 -11.24 5.06 11.86
CA SER A 129 -10.22 5.28 12.87
C SER A 129 -9.83 6.76 12.96
N PRO A 130 -9.72 7.35 14.17
CA PRO A 130 -9.29 8.73 14.34
C PRO A 130 -7.91 9.02 13.72
N ILE A 131 -7.05 8.01 13.63
CA ILE A 131 -5.70 8.14 13.05
C ILE A 131 -5.73 8.32 11.51
N ARG A 132 -6.87 8.03 10.87
CA ARG A 132 -7.10 8.22 9.44
C ARG A 132 -7.71 9.57 9.10
N ARG A 133 -7.92 10.44 10.10
CA ARG A 133 -8.40 11.79 9.85
C ARG A 133 -7.40 12.57 9.01
N SER A 134 -7.90 13.18 7.95
CA SER A 134 -7.19 14.09 7.06
C SER A 134 -8.10 15.28 6.71
N SER A 135 -7.51 16.38 6.29
CA SER A 135 -8.23 17.54 5.72
C SER A 135 -8.03 17.69 4.21
N ILE A 136 -7.10 16.90 3.65
CA ILE A 136 -6.81 16.80 2.23
C ILE A 136 -6.26 15.41 1.92
N HIS A 137 -6.76 14.80 0.86
CA HIS A 137 -6.17 13.61 0.28
C HIS A 137 -6.34 13.64 -1.24
N ALA A 138 -5.25 13.48 -1.98
CA ALA A 138 -5.27 13.44 -3.43
C ALA A 138 -4.24 12.45 -3.98
N ILE A 139 -4.54 11.89 -5.15
CA ILE A 139 -3.67 10.98 -5.88
C ILE A 139 -3.55 11.51 -7.31
N VAL A 140 -2.31 11.60 -7.80
CA VAL A 140 -2.01 11.86 -9.20
C VAL A 140 -1.62 10.54 -9.85
N TYR A 141 -2.25 10.22 -10.98
CA TYR A 141 -2.05 8.95 -11.66
C TYR A 141 -2.06 9.15 -13.19
N ARG A 142 -1.54 8.16 -13.91
CA ARG A 142 -1.55 8.20 -15.38
C ARG A 142 -2.98 8.04 -15.91
N ALA A 143 -3.34 8.87 -16.88
CA ALA A 143 -4.67 8.82 -17.48
C ALA A 143 -5.05 7.40 -17.94
N GLY A 144 -6.19 6.92 -17.45
CA GLY A 144 -6.70 5.58 -17.76
C GLY A 144 -6.19 4.43 -16.88
N ASP A 145 -5.23 4.64 -15.99
CA ASP A 145 -4.77 3.61 -15.04
C ASP A 145 -4.49 4.17 -13.64
N ILE A 146 -5.43 3.96 -12.73
CA ILE A 146 -5.33 4.38 -11.31
C ILE A 146 -4.23 3.63 -10.54
N HIS A 147 -3.72 2.51 -11.06
CA HIS A 147 -2.65 1.75 -10.42
C HIS A 147 -1.27 2.36 -10.68
N GLN A 148 -1.15 3.25 -11.67
CA GLN A 148 0.08 3.98 -11.98
C GLN A 148 0.09 5.33 -11.27
N ILE A 149 0.35 5.30 -9.96
CA ILE A 149 0.41 6.48 -9.10
C ILE A 149 1.74 7.21 -9.32
N GLU A 150 1.67 8.47 -9.73
CA GLU A 150 2.83 9.36 -9.90
C GLU A 150 3.09 10.19 -8.62
N ALA A 151 2.03 10.60 -7.92
CA ALA A 151 2.14 11.26 -6.63
C ALA A 151 0.96 10.98 -5.71
N ARG A 152 1.20 11.06 -4.39
CA ARG A 152 0.18 10.99 -3.35
C ARG A 152 0.33 12.18 -2.43
N VAL A 153 -0.79 12.76 -2.03
CA VAL A 153 -0.89 13.96 -1.19
C VAL A 153 -1.80 13.63 -0.02
N SER A 154 -1.34 13.83 1.21
CA SER A 154 -2.19 13.75 2.39
C SER A 154 -1.59 14.46 3.61
N ASP A 155 -2.42 15.05 4.45
CA ASP A 155 -2.05 15.47 5.80
C ASP A 155 -2.48 14.46 6.88
N GLN A 156 -2.79 13.22 6.49
CA GLN A 156 -3.02 12.14 7.44
C GLN A 156 -1.83 12.03 8.39
N PHE A 157 -2.10 11.88 9.69
CA PHE A 157 -1.10 11.89 10.78
C PHE A 157 -0.42 13.25 11.07
N HIS A 158 -0.67 14.29 10.27
CA HIS A 158 -0.14 15.63 10.50
C HIS A 158 -1.05 16.76 9.95
N LEU A 159 -2.26 16.90 10.49
CA LEU A 159 -3.25 17.88 10.01
C LEU A 159 -2.67 19.28 9.77
N GLY A 160 -2.95 19.84 8.60
CA GLY A 160 -2.43 21.14 8.16
C GLY A 160 -1.00 21.14 7.64
N HIS A 161 -0.29 20.00 7.68
CA HIS A 161 1.02 19.80 7.07
C HIS A 161 0.93 18.62 6.12
N VAL A 162 0.79 18.94 4.85
CA VAL A 162 0.57 17.95 3.80
C VAL A 162 1.88 17.29 3.46
N TRP A 163 1.91 15.97 3.48
CA TRP A 163 2.96 15.20 2.86
C TRP A 163 2.59 14.91 1.41
N ILE A 164 3.46 15.30 0.49
CA ILE A 164 3.42 14.89 -0.91
C ILE A 164 4.59 13.95 -1.19
N SER A 165 4.30 12.75 -1.69
CA SER A 165 5.29 11.75 -2.10
C SER A 165 5.19 11.49 -3.60
N PHE A 166 6.33 11.36 -4.27
CA PHE A 166 6.43 11.11 -5.70
C PHE A 166 7.00 9.71 -5.96
N SER A 167 6.32 8.96 -6.81
CA SER A 167 6.80 7.67 -7.29
C SER A 167 7.87 7.85 -8.38
N GLN A 168 8.63 6.80 -8.66
CA GLN A 168 9.56 6.75 -9.79
C GLN A 168 8.81 6.86 -11.14
N GLY A 169 7.60 6.31 -11.20
CA GLY A 169 6.79 6.23 -12.40
C GLY A 169 7.32 5.20 -13.39
N GLU A 170 6.48 4.77 -14.34
CA GLU A 170 6.95 3.94 -15.47
C GLU A 170 7.73 4.78 -16.49
N ASP A 171 7.31 6.03 -16.70
CA ASP A 171 8.05 7.02 -17.48
C ASP A 171 8.77 7.96 -16.51
N VAL A 172 10.01 7.60 -16.18
CA VAL A 172 10.86 8.33 -15.22
C VAL A 172 11.07 9.79 -15.65
N ALA A 173 11.13 10.07 -16.96
CA ALA A 173 11.35 11.43 -17.45
C ALA A 173 10.11 12.29 -17.23
N LEU A 174 8.92 11.74 -17.48
CA LEU A 174 7.64 12.40 -17.19
C LEU A 174 7.47 12.65 -15.68
N ALA A 175 7.62 11.60 -14.85
CA ALA A 175 7.48 11.70 -13.41
C ALA A 175 8.40 12.76 -12.82
N ARG A 176 9.66 12.81 -13.30
CA ARG A 176 10.63 13.83 -12.91
C ARG A 176 10.21 15.24 -13.32
N ARG A 177 9.78 15.46 -14.58
CA ARG A 177 9.34 16.80 -15.03
C ARG A 177 8.13 17.28 -14.25
N PHE A 178 7.15 16.40 -14.02
CA PHE A 178 5.98 16.70 -13.21
C PHE A 178 6.37 17.13 -11.80
N ARG A 179 7.20 16.32 -11.11
CA ARG A 179 7.70 16.64 -9.77
C ARG A 179 8.45 17.96 -9.74
N ASP A 180 9.45 18.14 -10.61
CA ASP A 180 10.33 19.30 -10.59
C ASP A 180 9.53 20.59 -10.85
N ARG A 181 8.54 20.54 -11.77
CA ARG A 181 7.63 21.66 -12.05
C ARG A 181 6.70 21.97 -10.88
N LEU A 182 6.03 20.96 -10.33
CA LEU A 182 5.11 21.12 -9.21
C LEU A 182 5.83 21.67 -7.98
N MET A 183 6.99 21.11 -7.65
CA MET A 183 7.76 21.52 -6.47
C MET A 183 8.33 22.92 -6.63
N SER A 184 8.75 23.32 -7.83
CA SER A 184 9.19 24.70 -8.09
C SER A 184 8.10 25.72 -7.72
N ARG A 185 6.87 25.52 -8.21
CA ARG A 185 5.73 26.40 -7.91
C ARG A 185 5.26 26.30 -6.46
N THR A 186 5.35 25.11 -5.88
CA THR A 186 4.99 24.88 -4.47
C THR A 186 5.94 25.62 -3.54
N ILE A 187 7.25 25.53 -3.76
CA ILE A 187 8.27 26.21 -2.95
C ILE A 187 8.18 27.73 -3.13
N GLU A 188 7.88 28.23 -4.34
CA GLU A 188 7.66 29.65 -4.57
C GLU A 188 6.49 30.21 -3.74
N ARG A 189 5.41 29.42 -3.58
CA ARG A 189 4.22 29.85 -2.83
C ARG A 189 4.30 29.56 -1.33
N TRP A 190 4.91 28.45 -0.94
CA TRP A 190 5.10 28.00 0.44
C TRP A 190 6.60 27.73 0.68
N PRO A 191 7.41 28.78 0.93
CA PRO A 191 8.86 28.66 1.06
C PRO A 191 9.28 27.83 2.28
N GLU A 192 8.40 27.63 3.26
CA GLU A 192 8.61 26.74 4.41
C GLU A 192 8.40 25.26 4.08
N THR A 193 8.23 24.89 2.80
CA THR A 193 8.20 23.50 2.34
C THR A 193 9.49 22.79 2.71
N LEU A 194 9.38 21.63 3.35
CA LEU A 194 10.51 20.84 3.83
C LEU A 194 10.68 19.56 3.01
N SER A 195 11.92 19.16 2.74
CA SER A 195 12.18 17.81 2.22
C SER A 195 11.92 16.76 3.30
N VAL A 196 11.38 15.62 2.89
CA VAL A 196 11.20 14.44 3.74
C VAL A 196 12.13 13.33 3.20
N PRO A 197 12.96 12.72 4.06
CA PRO A 197 13.91 11.70 3.64
C PRO A 197 13.15 10.47 3.11
N VAL A 198 13.64 9.90 2.01
CA VAL A 198 13.13 8.65 1.42
C VAL A 198 14.19 7.56 1.48
N ALA A 199 13.88 6.42 2.10
CA ALA A 199 14.80 5.27 2.16
C ALA A 199 15.04 4.67 0.77
N GLN A 200 16.11 3.87 0.59
CA GLN A 200 16.40 3.24 -0.72
C GLN A 200 15.27 2.36 -1.26
N THR A 201 14.51 1.78 -0.35
CA THR A 201 13.34 0.94 -0.65
C THR A 201 12.15 1.74 -1.14
N GLY A 202 12.21 3.08 -1.08
CA GLY A 202 11.07 3.98 -1.27
C GLY A 202 10.16 4.09 -0.05
N ALA A 203 10.56 3.54 1.10
CA ALA A 203 9.80 3.73 2.34
C ALA A 203 10.03 5.15 2.88
N LEU A 204 8.94 5.79 3.30
CA LEU A 204 9.00 7.01 4.10
C LEU A 204 9.22 6.63 5.57
N PRO A 205 10.12 7.32 6.29
CA PRO A 205 10.28 7.13 7.72
C PRO A 205 9.01 7.48 8.48
N LEU A 206 8.85 6.86 9.65
CA LEU A 206 7.79 7.21 10.58
C LEU A 206 7.99 8.64 11.09
N LYS A 207 6.89 9.34 11.36
CA LYS A 207 6.94 10.71 11.89
C LYS A 207 7.75 10.80 13.18
N GLU A 208 7.62 9.82 14.08
CA GLU A 208 8.40 9.77 15.32
C GLU A 208 9.90 9.51 15.13
N ASP A 209 10.32 9.03 13.96
CA ASP A 209 11.72 8.79 13.61
C ASP A 209 12.33 9.99 12.86
N LEU A 210 11.57 11.06 12.62
CA LEU A 210 12.03 12.25 11.94
C LEU A 210 12.39 13.36 12.93
N VAL A 211 13.53 14.00 12.70
CA VAL A 211 13.98 15.20 13.41
C VAL A 211 14.00 16.35 12.41
N ARG A 212 13.41 17.49 12.77
CA ARG A 212 13.41 18.68 11.92
C ARG A 212 14.77 19.37 11.97
N GLY A 213 15.40 19.54 10.81
CA GLY A 213 16.62 20.32 10.60
C GLY A 213 16.35 21.67 9.94
N ASP A 214 17.41 22.37 9.55
CA ASP A 214 17.33 23.71 8.94
C ASP A 214 16.77 23.70 7.51
N HIS A 215 16.91 22.58 6.80
CA HIS A 215 16.57 22.45 5.37
C HIS A 215 15.54 21.34 5.08
N GLY A 216 15.02 20.66 6.10
CA GLY A 216 14.18 19.50 5.91
C GLY A 216 14.02 18.67 7.18
N TYR A 217 13.66 17.41 6.98
CA TYR A 217 13.72 16.39 8.02
C TYR A 217 14.93 15.50 7.82
N ASP A 218 15.53 15.08 8.93
CA ASP A 218 16.54 14.02 9.00
C ASP A 218 15.96 12.82 9.74
N ILE A 219 16.45 11.62 9.46
CA ILE A 219 16.13 10.45 10.28
C ILE A 219 16.91 10.54 11.59
N ASP A 220 16.25 10.34 12.73
CA ASP A 220 16.89 10.21 14.04
C ASP A 220 18.04 9.19 13.94
N PRO A 221 19.30 9.58 14.23
CA PRO A 221 20.45 8.69 14.12
C PRO A 221 20.31 7.37 14.90
N THR A 222 19.51 7.36 15.98
CA THR A 222 19.24 6.16 16.78
C THR A 222 18.29 5.17 16.08
N LYS A 223 17.53 5.65 15.08
CA LYS A 223 16.56 4.89 14.29
C LYS A 223 17.11 4.48 12.93
N LEU A 224 18.18 5.13 12.46
CA LEU A 224 18.77 4.96 11.14
C LEU A 224 19.05 3.49 10.78
N ALA A 225 19.48 2.66 11.75
CA ALA A 225 19.75 1.24 11.54
C ALA A 225 18.52 0.42 11.08
N GLY A 226 17.30 0.93 11.30
CA GLY A 226 16.06 0.33 10.82
C GLY A 226 15.76 0.60 9.34
N TYR A 227 16.48 1.53 8.72
CA TYR A 227 16.28 1.96 7.34
C TYR A 227 17.43 1.51 6.44
N VAL A 228 17.12 1.02 5.24
CA VAL A 228 18.15 0.68 4.25
C VAL A 228 18.60 1.97 3.56
N CYS A 229 19.78 2.42 3.94
CA CYS A 229 20.37 3.70 3.56
C CYS A 229 21.36 3.59 2.40
N GLY A 230 21.32 4.56 1.49
CA GLY A 230 22.38 4.88 0.52
C GLY A 230 21.84 5.40 -0.81
N THR A 231 22.75 5.64 -1.75
CA THR A 231 22.49 6.43 -2.96
C THR A 231 21.89 5.59 -4.09
N ALA A 232 20.60 5.77 -4.38
CA ALA A 232 20.06 5.35 -5.67
C ALA A 232 20.65 6.26 -6.77
N PRO A 233 21.28 5.72 -7.84
CA PRO A 233 21.86 6.55 -8.90
C PRO A 233 20.76 7.40 -9.57
N GLY A 234 20.94 8.73 -9.60
CA GLY A 234 20.07 9.64 -10.35
C GLY A 234 19.11 10.50 -9.51
N ASN A 235 19.05 10.30 -8.19
CA ASN A 235 18.28 11.15 -7.28
C ASN A 235 19.22 12.03 -6.45
N ALA A 236 19.08 13.36 -6.58
CA ALA A 236 19.76 14.34 -5.73
C ALA A 236 18.88 15.60 -5.63
N PRO A 237 18.95 16.34 -4.50
CA PRO A 237 20.00 16.23 -3.48
C PRO A 237 19.55 15.49 -2.22
N GLN A 238 20.43 14.58 -1.78
CA GLN A 238 20.43 13.81 -0.53
C GLN A 238 19.42 12.65 -0.47
N SER A 239 19.95 11.42 -0.51
CA SER A 239 19.21 10.28 0.01
C SER A 239 18.92 10.51 1.49
N ALA A 240 17.91 9.84 2.05
CA ALA A 240 17.50 9.94 3.45
C ALA A 240 18.60 9.84 4.52
N CYS A 241 19.80 9.46 4.12
CA CYS A 241 20.90 9.08 4.98
C CYS A 241 22.23 9.74 4.58
N ASP A 242 22.22 10.76 3.71
CA ASP A 242 23.41 11.52 3.28
C ASP A 242 23.58 12.85 4.00
#